data_AF-A0A699KIJ8-F1
#
_entry.id   AF-A0A699KIJ8-F1
#
_cell.length_a   1.000
_cell.length_b   1.000
_cell.length_c   1.000
_cell.angle_alpha   90.00
_cell.angle_beta   90.00
_cell.angle_gamma   90.00
#
_symmetry.space_group_name_H-M   'P 1'
#
loop_
_entity.id
_entity.type
_entity.pdbx_description
1 polymer ?
#
loop_
_entity_poly.entity_id
_entity_poly.type
_entity_poly.pdbx_seq_one_letter_code
_entity_poly.pdbx_strand_id
1 'polypeptide(L)'
;MRPLIIIDGAYLKGTYEGTNLLAVGMDKNNQIVPIVTGVCQGGESTEAWSFFLSKLKESIGVVQDMTIISDRHPDYTLVYRPKDIQRDLKIDLNIDISYKKARGGRKKAFDMAMGSPAESFAQLPYYCHNLKMANEGTVTHIETDAEGRFKLLYVGFDVAVSM
;
A
#
# COMPACT_ATOMS: atom_id res chain seq x y z
N MET A 1 -28.65 5.34 -9.87
CA MET A 1 -27.32 4.82 -10.27
C MET A 1 -26.98 3.69 -9.33
N ARG A 2 -26.34 2.62 -9.82
CA ARG A 2 -25.81 1.57 -8.96
C ARG A 2 -24.47 2.05 -8.38
N PRO A 3 -24.29 2.16 -7.06
CA PRO A 3 -23.04 2.64 -6.48
C PRO A 3 -21.88 1.68 -6.82
N LEU A 4 -20.79 2.24 -7.32
CA LEU A 4 -19.64 1.50 -7.83
C LEU A 4 -18.35 2.06 -7.21
N ILE A 5 -17.54 1.16 -6.65
CA ILE A 5 -16.17 1.43 -6.23
C ILE A 5 -15.23 0.51 -7.01
N ILE A 6 -14.13 1.08 -7.51
CA ILE A 6 -13.02 0.31 -8.07
C ILE A 6 -11.88 0.39 -7.07
N ILE A 7 -11.30 -0.75 -6.71
CA ILE A 7 -10.12 -0.84 -5.85
C ILE A 7 -8.95 -1.42 -6.63
N ASP A 8 -7.75 -0.92 -6.34
CA ASP A 8 -6.51 -1.40 -6.93
C ASP A 8 -5.35 -1.25 -5.95
N GLY A 9 -4.29 -2.01 -6.18
CA GLY A 9 -3.04 -1.96 -5.44
C GLY A 9 -1.85 -1.79 -6.37
N ALA A 10 -1.01 -0.81 -6.09
CA ALA A 10 0.19 -0.52 -6.87
C ALA A 10 1.44 -0.57 -5.99
N TYR A 11 2.40 -1.41 -6.36
CA TYR A 11 3.70 -1.43 -5.69
C TYR A 11 4.40 -0.08 -5.84
N LEU A 12 4.84 0.47 -4.71
CA LEU A 12 5.65 1.67 -4.70
C LEU A 12 7.04 1.33 -5.26
N LYS A 13 7.50 2.13 -6.24
CA LYS A 13 8.87 2.06 -6.75
C LYS A 13 9.75 3.03 -5.97
N GLY A 14 11.00 2.64 -5.75
CA GLY A 14 11.98 3.47 -5.06
C GLY A 14 12.35 2.91 -3.70
N THR A 15 12.79 3.78 -2.80
CA THR A 15 13.44 3.41 -1.54
C THR A 15 12.50 2.79 -0.51
N TYR A 16 11.21 2.73 -0.83
CA TYR A 16 10.14 2.43 0.10
C TYR A 16 9.42 1.15 -0.32
N GLU A 17 9.65 0.06 0.42
CA GLU A 17 8.91 -1.19 0.25
C GLU A 17 7.47 -1.01 0.76
N GLY A 18 6.51 -0.91 -0.16
CA GLY A 18 5.11 -0.81 0.19
C GLY A 18 4.18 -0.89 -1.01
N THR A 19 2.89 -0.96 -0.72
CA THR A 19 1.83 -0.90 -1.73
C THR A 19 0.97 0.34 -1.47
N ASN A 20 0.72 1.12 -2.51
CA ASN A 20 -0.36 2.09 -2.51
C ASN A 20 -1.67 1.34 -2.78
N LEU A 21 -2.61 1.43 -1.85
CA LEU A 21 -3.97 0.94 -2.01
C LEU A 21 -4.84 2.12 -2.45
N LEU A 22 -5.71 1.91 -3.43
CA LEU A 22 -6.57 2.95 -3.96
C LEU A 22 -8.01 2.47 -3.99
N ALA A 23 -8.94 3.36 -3.63
CA ALA A 23 -10.36 3.21 -3.90
C ALA A 23 -10.87 4.45 -4.62
N VAL A 24 -11.46 4.24 -5.79
CA VAL A 24 -12.06 5.29 -6.61
C VAL A 24 -13.55 5.02 -6.82
N GLY A 25 -14.33 6.09 -6.92
CA GLY A 25 -15.74 6.06 -7.25
C GLY A 25 -16.01 6.67 -8.61
N MET A 26 -17.26 6.64 -9.03
CA MET A 26 -17.71 7.34 -10.24
C MET A 26 -18.73 8.39 -9.84
N ASP A 27 -18.50 9.63 -10.26
CA ASP A 27 -19.44 10.73 -10.01
C ASP A 27 -20.63 10.70 -11.00
N LYS A 28 -21.59 11.62 -10.82
CA LYS A 28 -22.76 11.76 -11.69
C LYS A 28 -22.43 12.13 -13.15
N ASN A 29 -21.21 12.56 -13.43
CA ASN A 29 -20.71 12.93 -14.75
C ASN A 29 -19.86 11.81 -15.38
N ASN A 30 -19.89 10.60 -14.81
CA ASN A 30 -19.08 9.46 -15.21
C ASN A 30 -17.56 9.68 -15.08
N GLN A 31 -17.13 10.60 -14.19
CA GLN A 31 -15.72 10.82 -13.89
C GLN A 31 -15.27 9.90 -12.77
N ILE A 32 -14.08 9.30 -12.93
CA ILE A 32 -13.44 8.53 -11.87
C ILE A 32 -12.86 9.53 -10.87
N VAL A 33 -13.29 9.44 -9.62
CA VAL A 33 -12.87 10.34 -8.54
C VAL A 33 -12.20 9.55 -7.42
N PRO A 34 -11.05 10.01 -6.89
CA PRO A 34 -10.42 9.35 -5.75
C PRO A 34 -11.30 9.51 -4.51
N ILE A 35 -11.63 8.39 -3.86
CA ILE A 35 -12.34 8.38 -2.58
C ILE A 35 -11.30 8.27 -1.45
N VAL A 36 -10.41 7.29 -1.58
CA VAL A 36 -9.45 6.93 -0.53
C VAL A 36 -8.15 6.45 -1.17
N THR A 37 -7.02 6.82 -0.56
CA THR A 37 -5.75 6.13 -0.75
C THR A 37 -5.20 5.61 0.57
N GLY A 38 -4.47 4.50 0.51
CA GLY A 38 -3.75 3.92 1.63
C GLY A 38 -2.33 3.57 1.23
N VAL A 39 -1.45 3.47 2.21
CA VAL A 39 -0.08 2.97 2.02
C VAL A 39 0.17 1.90 3.06
N CYS A 40 0.61 0.71 2.66
CA CYS A 40 1.04 -0.32 3.59
C CYS A 40 2.51 -0.68 3.39
N GLN A 41 3.22 -0.91 4.49
CA GLN A 41 4.61 -1.38 4.44
C GLN A 41 4.64 -2.90 4.23
N GLY A 42 5.60 -3.36 3.42
CA GLY A 42 5.89 -4.80 3.29
C GLY A 42 5.04 -5.56 2.25
N GLY A 43 4.32 -4.82 1.39
CA GLY A 43 3.56 -5.35 0.26
C GLY A 43 2.07 -5.55 0.56
N GLU A 44 1.37 -6.17 -0.40
CA GLU A 44 -0.04 -6.52 -0.24
C GLU A 44 -0.22 -7.71 0.70
N SER A 45 -1.03 -7.53 1.74
CA SER A 45 -1.36 -8.58 2.69
C SER A 45 -2.85 -8.54 3.05
N THR A 46 -3.38 -9.66 3.53
CA THR A 46 -4.77 -9.75 3.99
C THR A 46 -5.06 -8.73 5.09
N GLU A 47 -4.10 -8.52 6.00
CA GLU A 47 -4.21 -7.57 7.10
C GLU A 47 -4.27 -6.12 6.58
N ALA A 48 -3.43 -5.77 5.61
CA ALA A 48 -3.43 -4.43 5.01
C ALA A 48 -4.75 -4.13 4.30
N TRP A 49 -5.23 -5.07 3.49
CA TRP A 49 -6.52 -4.94 2.80
C TRP A 49 -7.71 -4.93 3.78
N SER A 50 -7.68 -5.76 4.82
CA SER A 50 -8.74 -5.80 5.83
C SER A 50 -8.84 -4.47 6.58
N PHE A 51 -7.71 -3.90 6.97
CA PHE A 51 -7.66 -2.59 7.58
C PHE A 51 -8.21 -1.52 6.62
N PHE A 52 -7.69 -1.48 5.38
CA PHE A 52 -8.07 -0.48 4.38
C PHE A 52 -9.58 -0.50 4.11
N LEU A 53 -10.14 -1.68 3.90
CA LEU A 53 -11.58 -1.86 3.65
C LEU A 53 -12.43 -1.54 4.89
N SER A 54 -11.94 -1.83 6.10
CA SER A 54 -12.62 -1.42 7.33
C SER A 54 -12.73 0.10 7.42
N LYS A 55 -11.64 0.83 7.16
CA LYS A 55 -11.65 2.30 7.19
C LYS A 55 -12.45 2.92 6.06
N LEU A 56 -12.41 2.31 4.87
CA LEU A 56 -13.28 2.70 3.76
C LEU A 56 -14.76 2.60 4.17
N LYS A 57 -15.18 1.46 4.74
CA LYS A 57 -16.55 1.25 5.23
C LYS A 57 -16.94 2.23 6.34
N GLU A 58 -16.03 2.53 7.27
CA GLU A 58 -16.27 3.55 8.31
C GLU A 58 -16.50 4.93 7.69
N SER A 59 -15.78 5.26 6.61
CA SER A 59 -15.89 6.57 5.96
C SER A 59 -17.17 6.69 5.13
N ILE A 60 -17.43 5.73 4.24
CA ILE A 60 -18.58 5.80 3.30
C ILE A 60 -19.90 5.32 3.91
N GLY A 61 -19.86 4.72 5.10
CA GLY A 61 -21.04 4.12 5.73
C GLY A 61 -21.53 2.84 5.05
N VAL A 62 -22.79 2.49 5.29
CA VAL A 62 -23.44 1.32 4.68
C VAL A 62 -24.19 1.75 3.43
N VAL A 63 -23.65 1.36 2.27
CA VAL A 63 -24.26 1.63 0.96
C VAL A 63 -24.93 0.35 0.45
N GLN A 64 -26.25 0.37 0.31
CA GLN A 64 -27.01 -0.75 -0.25
C GLN A 64 -26.65 -0.96 -1.73
N ASP A 65 -26.59 -2.23 -2.15
CA ASP A 65 -26.30 -2.64 -3.53
C ASP A 65 -24.96 -2.12 -4.11
N MET A 66 -24.01 -1.77 -3.24
CA MET A 66 -22.67 -1.35 -3.64
C MET A 66 -21.92 -2.46 -4.38
N THR A 67 -21.34 -2.10 -5.52
CA THR A 67 -20.50 -2.98 -6.31
C THR A 67 -19.05 -2.60 -6.15
N ILE A 68 -18.21 -3.59 -5.84
CA ILE A 68 -16.76 -3.42 -5.78
C ILE A 68 -16.16 -4.17 -6.97
N ILE A 69 -15.35 -3.48 -7.76
CA ILE A 69 -14.50 -4.07 -8.80
C ILE A 69 -13.06 -4.04 -8.28
N SER A 70 -12.36 -5.15 -8.41
CA SER A 70 -10.94 -5.30 -8.08
C SER A 70 -10.25 -6.05 -9.21
N ASP A 71 -9.01 -5.68 -9.54
CA ASP A 71 -8.20 -6.51 -10.43
C ASP A 71 -7.78 -7.80 -9.72
N ARG A 72 -7.79 -8.91 -10.45
CA ARG A 72 -7.18 -10.17 -10.01
C ARG A 72 -5.97 -10.42 -10.88
N HIS A 73 -4.97 -9.56 -10.78
CA HIS A 73 -3.71 -9.82 -11.45
C HIS A 73 -3.00 -10.99 -10.76
N PRO A 74 -2.68 -12.09 -11.47
CA PRO A 74 -1.71 -13.04 -10.97
C PRO A 74 -0.40 -12.28 -10.82
N ASP A 75 0.15 -12.24 -9.62
CA ASP A 75 1.38 -11.51 -9.29
C ASP A 75 2.55 -11.91 -10.22
N TYR A 76 2.74 -11.16 -11.30
CA TYR A 76 3.89 -11.25 -12.19
C TYR A 76 4.85 -10.10 -11.88
N THR A 77 5.33 -10.03 -10.64
CA THR A 77 6.34 -9.06 -10.26
C THR A 77 7.72 -9.40 -10.85
N LEU A 78 8.29 -8.46 -11.60
CA LEU A 78 9.72 -8.36 -11.93
C LEU A 78 10.53 -8.06 -10.65
N VAL A 79 10.52 -8.98 -9.71
CA VAL A 79 11.33 -8.91 -8.50
C VAL A 79 12.43 -9.95 -8.66
N TYR A 80 13.70 -9.56 -8.51
CA TYR A 80 14.80 -10.51 -8.43
C TYR A 80 14.63 -11.32 -7.13
N ARG A 81 14.14 -12.56 -7.24
CA ARG A 81 13.67 -13.35 -6.10
C ARG A 81 14.85 -14.00 -5.39
N PRO A 82 14.68 -14.44 -4.12
CA PRO A 82 15.72 -15.21 -3.45
C PRO A 82 16.14 -16.46 -4.22
N LYS A 83 15.24 -17.06 -5.01
CA LYS A 83 15.55 -18.18 -5.91
C LYS A 83 16.46 -17.78 -7.07
N ASP A 84 16.25 -16.59 -7.65
CA ASP A 84 17.10 -16.08 -8.72
C ASP A 84 18.51 -15.77 -8.15
N ILE A 85 18.59 -15.24 -6.92
CA ILE A 85 19.86 -15.05 -6.18
C ILE A 85 20.57 -16.38 -5.90
N GLN A 86 19.85 -17.41 -5.42
CA GLN A 86 20.43 -18.74 -5.19
C GLN A 86 20.97 -19.32 -6.50
N ARG A 87 20.20 -19.21 -7.59
CA ARG A 87 20.58 -19.71 -8.90
C ARG A 87 21.83 -19.02 -9.42
N ASP A 88 21.84 -17.69 -9.41
CA ASP A 88 22.90 -16.93 -10.05
C ASP A 88 24.20 -17.01 -9.22
N LEU A 89 24.13 -17.02 -7.88
CA LEU A 89 25.31 -17.31 -7.04
C LEU A 89 25.88 -18.72 -7.26
N LYS A 90 25.01 -19.69 -7.58
CA LYS A 90 25.45 -21.05 -7.90
C LYS A 90 26.12 -21.12 -9.27
N ILE A 91 25.55 -20.45 -10.29
CA ILE A 91 26.06 -20.48 -11.66
C ILE A 91 27.35 -19.66 -11.77
N ASP A 92 27.34 -18.43 -11.27
CA ASP A 92 28.41 -17.47 -11.54
C ASP A 92 29.59 -17.64 -10.58
N LEU A 93 29.32 -18.05 -9.34
CA LEU A 93 30.32 -18.11 -8.27
C LEU A 93 30.51 -19.50 -7.66
N ASN A 94 29.73 -20.50 -8.09
CA ASN A 94 29.70 -21.85 -7.49
C ASN A 94 29.44 -21.84 -5.97
N ILE A 95 28.72 -20.84 -5.46
CA ILE A 95 28.36 -20.73 -4.04
C ILE A 95 26.93 -21.23 -3.84
N ASP A 96 26.77 -22.23 -2.97
CA ASP A 96 25.46 -22.69 -2.53
C ASP A 96 25.03 -21.94 -1.26
N ILE A 97 23.88 -21.26 -1.32
CA ILE A 97 23.29 -20.59 -0.16
C ILE A 97 21.86 -21.04 0.08
N SER A 98 21.44 -21.05 1.34
CA SER A 98 20.06 -21.33 1.72
C SER A 98 19.13 -20.18 1.33
N TYR A 99 17.84 -20.48 1.14
CA TYR A 99 16.81 -19.48 0.88
C TYR A 99 16.77 -18.37 1.94
N LYS A 100 16.96 -18.72 3.23
CA LYS A 100 17.04 -17.73 4.32
C LYS A 100 18.22 -16.78 4.14
N LYS A 101 19.40 -17.27 3.73
CA LYS A 101 20.58 -16.44 3.43
C LYS A 101 20.34 -15.58 2.20
N ALA A 102 19.74 -16.12 1.15
CA ALA A 102 19.40 -15.36 -0.06
C ALA A 102 18.41 -14.22 0.23
N ARG A 103 17.35 -14.51 0.99
CA ARG A 103 16.37 -13.52 1.44
C ARG A 103 17.01 -12.46 2.34
N GLY A 104 17.84 -12.88 3.30
CA GLY A 104 18.55 -11.98 4.20
C GLY A 104 19.55 -11.08 3.47
N GLY A 105 20.34 -11.65 2.55
CA GLY A 105 21.29 -10.92 1.71
C GLY A 105 20.60 -9.91 0.80
N ARG A 106 19.49 -10.31 0.18
CA ARG A 106 18.63 -9.40 -0.62
C ARG A 106 18.15 -8.23 0.22
N LYS A 107 17.55 -8.51 1.38
CA LYS A 107 17.05 -7.47 2.29
C LYS A 107 18.17 -6.50 2.67
N LYS A 108 19.34 -7.02 3.06
CA LYS A 108 20.48 -6.17 3.45
C LYS A 108 21.01 -5.33 2.28
N ALA A 109 21.14 -5.91 1.09
CA ALA A 109 21.58 -5.17 -0.10
C ALA A 109 20.57 -4.07 -0.47
N PHE A 110 19.27 -4.37 -0.33
CA PHE A 110 18.20 -3.40 -0.54
C PHE A 110 18.26 -2.27 0.49
N ASP A 111 18.30 -2.59 1.80
CA ASP A 111 18.43 -1.62 2.89
C ASP A 111 19.68 -0.72 2.72
N MET A 112 20.80 -1.28 2.22
CA MET A 112 22.04 -0.53 1.97
C MET A 112 21.94 0.41 0.75
N ALA A 113 21.24 -0.01 -0.31
CA ALA A 113 21.06 0.82 -1.51
C ALA A 113 19.97 1.89 -1.31
N MET A 114 18.96 1.58 -0.49
CA MET A 114 17.70 2.32 -0.44
C MET A 114 17.41 3.00 0.91
N GLY A 115 18.21 2.78 1.95
CA GLY A 115 17.93 3.30 3.29
C GLY A 115 16.84 2.50 4.01
N SER A 116 16.51 2.91 5.25
CA SER A 116 15.55 2.17 6.06
C SER A 116 14.10 2.62 5.78
N PRO A 117 13.13 1.69 5.67
CA PRO A 117 11.72 2.04 5.54
C PRO A 117 11.19 2.87 6.73
N ALA A 118 11.80 2.78 7.91
CA ALA A 118 11.33 3.47 9.12
C ALA A 118 11.52 5.00 9.03
N GLU A 119 12.66 5.46 8.52
CA GLU A 119 12.93 6.91 8.35
C GLU A 119 12.03 7.53 7.28
N SER A 120 11.68 6.73 6.29
CA SER A 120 10.91 7.11 5.12
C SER A 120 9.49 7.59 5.44
N PHE A 121 8.88 6.99 6.47
CA PHE A 121 7.52 7.29 6.89
C PHE A 121 7.45 8.25 8.07
N ALA A 122 8.59 8.73 8.58
CA ALA A 122 8.65 9.62 9.74
C ALA A 122 7.91 10.96 9.52
N GLN A 123 7.77 11.40 8.26
CA GLN A 123 7.08 12.64 7.91
C GLN A 123 5.57 12.46 7.72
N LEU A 124 5.04 11.23 7.70
CA LEU A 124 3.62 10.99 7.47
C LEU A 124 2.70 11.71 8.47
N PRO A 125 3.00 11.76 9.79
CA PRO A 125 2.14 12.50 10.72
C PRO A 125 2.04 13.99 10.37
N TYR A 126 3.17 14.61 10.02
CA TYR A 126 3.22 16.03 9.62
C TYR A 126 2.50 16.26 8.29
N TYR A 127 2.72 15.39 7.30
CA TYR A 127 1.99 15.41 6.03
C TYR A 127 0.49 15.30 6.24
N CYS A 128 0.02 14.33 7.04
CA CYS A 128 -1.39 14.15 7.35
C CYS A 128 -1.99 15.35 8.07
N HIS A 129 -1.25 15.96 9.00
CA HIS A 129 -1.68 17.17 9.67
C HIS A 129 -1.90 18.31 8.67
N ASN A 130 -0.92 18.59 7.82
CA ASN A 130 -1.03 19.63 6.80
C ASN A 130 -2.14 19.34 5.79
N LEU A 131 -2.32 18.08 5.41
CA LEU A 131 -3.35 17.67 4.46
C LEU A 131 -4.76 17.93 5.01
N LYS A 132 -4.99 17.64 6.30
CA LYS A 132 -6.24 17.96 6.99
C LYS A 132 -6.52 19.47 7.07
N MET A 133 -5.47 20.27 7.23
CA MET A 133 -5.59 21.74 7.26
C MET A 133 -5.86 22.33 5.87
N ALA A 134 -5.25 21.77 4.82
CA ALA A 134 -5.44 22.22 3.46
C ALA A 134 -6.80 21.81 2.87
N ASN A 135 -7.30 20.64 3.29
CA ASN A 135 -8.53 20.05 2.76
C ASN A 135 -9.44 19.66 3.93
N GLU A 136 -10.33 20.59 4.31
CA GLU A 136 -11.34 20.35 5.34
C GLU A 136 -12.14 19.06 5.04
N GLY A 137 -12.39 18.28 6.08
CA GLY A 137 -13.05 16.97 5.99
C GLY A 137 -12.16 15.79 5.58
N THR A 138 -10.89 16.01 5.22
CA THR A 138 -9.96 14.90 5.00
C THR A 138 -9.82 14.06 6.27
N VAL A 139 -10.00 12.76 6.15
CA VAL A 139 -9.79 11.80 7.24
C VAL A 139 -8.46 11.11 7.04
N THR A 140 -7.63 11.05 8.07
CA THR A 140 -6.39 10.26 8.03
C THR A 140 -6.24 9.39 9.26
N HIS A 141 -5.65 8.21 9.07
CA HIS A 141 -5.31 7.27 10.14
C HIS A 141 -3.95 6.63 9.87
N ILE A 142 -3.11 6.53 10.89
CA ILE A 142 -1.80 5.87 10.82
C ILE A 142 -1.78 4.75 11.85
N GLU A 143 -1.50 3.53 11.41
CA GLU A 143 -1.14 2.41 12.27
C GLU A 143 0.37 2.23 12.36
N THR A 144 0.83 1.89 13.55
CA THR A 144 2.19 1.48 13.84
C THR A 144 2.23 0.09 14.48
N ASP A 145 3.38 -0.59 14.41
CA ASP A 145 3.62 -1.80 15.18
C ASP A 145 3.93 -1.51 16.66
N ALA A 146 4.22 -2.56 17.42
CA ALA A 146 4.54 -2.48 18.85
C ALA A 146 5.82 -1.67 19.14
N GLU A 147 6.71 -1.52 18.15
CA GLU A 147 7.93 -0.72 18.25
C GLU A 147 7.75 0.71 17.73
N GLY A 148 6.52 1.11 17.39
CA GLY A 148 6.20 2.44 16.88
C GLY A 148 6.59 2.67 15.42
N ARG A 149 6.93 1.60 14.67
CA ARG A 149 7.26 1.72 13.25
C ARG A 149 5.98 1.73 12.43
N PHE A 150 5.98 2.49 11.34
CA PHE A 150 4.86 2.57 10.41
C PHE A 150 4.42 1.18 9.95
N LYS A 151 3.10 0.95 9.88
CA LYS A 151 2.52 -0.23 9.22
C LYS A 151 1.62 0.18 8.07
N LEU A 152 0.71 1.12 8.34
CA LEU A 152 -0.33 1.46 7.39
C LEU A 152 -0.79 2.91 7.55
N LEU A 153 -1.01 3.58 6.43
CA LEU A 153 -1.67 4.88 6.31
C LEU A 153 -3.00 4.71 5.59
N TYR A 154 -4.02 5.41 6.07
CA TYR A 154 -5.28 5.63 5.37
C TYR A 154 -5.52 7.13 5.23
N VAL A 155 -5.95 7.55 4.04
CA VAL A 155 -6.35 8.92 3.71
C VAL A 155 -7.66 8.87 2.92
N GLY A 156 -8.76 9.34 3.52
CA GLY A 156 -10.05 9.52 2.86
C GLY A 156 -10.30 11.00 2.54
N PHE A 157 -10.80 11.29 1.34
CA PHE A 157 -11.04 12.65 0.87
C PHE A 157 -12.53 13.02 0.96
N ASP A 158 -12.87 14.05 1.73
CA ASP A 158 -14.27 14.41 2.09
C ASP A 158 -15.21 14.61 0.89
N VAL A 159 -14.70 15.20 -0.19
CA VAL A 159 -15.47 15.57 -1.38
C VAL A 159 -16.08 14.34 -2.09
N ALA A 160 -15.61 13.13 -1.77
CA ALA A 160 -16.08 11.89 -2.38
C ALA A 160 -16.84 10.95 -1.43
N VAL A 161 -16.91 11.26 -0.13
CA VAL A 161 -17.48 10.39 0.91
C VAL A 161 -18.96 10.70 1.20
N SER A 162 -19.46 11.84 0.71
CA SER A 162 -20.87 12.25 0.76
C SER A 162 -21.69 11.84 -0.48
N MET A 163 -21.19 10.88 -1.28
CA MET A 163 -21.90 10.28 -2.43
C MET A 163 -22.96 9.26 -2.04
#